data_AF-A0AAD4E2B3-F1
#
_entry.id   AF-A0AAD4E2B3-F1
#
_cell.length_a   1.000
_cell.length_b   1.000
_cell.length_c   1.000
_cell.angle_alpha   90.00
_cell.angle_beta   90.00
_cell.angle_gamma   90.00
#
_symmetry.space_group_name_H-M   'P 1'
#
loop_
_entity.id
_entity.type
_entity.pdbx_description
1 polymer ?
#
loop_
_entity_poly.entity_id
_entity_poly.type
_entity_poly.pdbx_seq_one_letter_code
_entity_poly.pdbx_strand_id
1 'polypeptide(L)'
;MSISALNALENLPANFTNTLSTIQIQQVLEAFAHLDFVSKGTKIPKLFQLKALISLLAGRNVVLRAATGSGKTLCMILPLFLSPDKMAITVTP
;
A
#
# COMPACT_ATOMS: atom_id res chain seq x y z
N MET A 1 17.86 -0.53 13.79
CA MET A 1 16.55 -1.02 14.25
C MET A 1 15.56 -0.87 13.11
N SER A 2 14.95 -1.95 12.63
CA SER A 2 13.84 -1.85 11.69
C SER A 2 12.66 -1.18 12.39
N ILE A 3 12.09 -0.16 11.77
CA ILE A 3 10.83 0.43 12.23
C ILE A 3 9.77 -0.67 12.19
N SER A 4 8.95 -0.83 13.23
CA SER A 4 7.86 -1.80 13.22
C SER A 4 6.70 -1.28 12.37
N ALA A 5 5.90 -2.19 11.79
CA ALA A 5 4.71 -1.79 11.03
C ALA A 5 3.75 -0.92 11.85
N LEU A 6 3.59 -1.23 13.14
CA LEU A 6 2.78 -0.43 14.07
C LEU A 6 3.33 1.00 14.21
N ASN A 7 4.63 1.16 14.45
CA ASN A 7 5.24 2.49 14.57
C ASN A 7 5.10 3.28 13.26
N ALA A 8 5.30 2.64 12.11
CA ALA A 8 5.13 3.32 10.82
C ALA A 8 3.67 3.71 10.52
N LEU A 9 2.69 2.92 10.98
CA LEU A 9 1.27 3.22 10.86
C LEU A 9 0.89 4.43 11.72
N GLU A 10 1.33 4.46 12.98
CA GLU A 10 1.10 5.58 13.91
C GLU A 10 1.72 6.89 13.42
N ASN A 11 2.82 6.81 12.67
CA ASN A 11 3.55 7.96 12.14
C ASN A 11 3.17 8.30 10.68
N LEU A 12 2.01 7.84 10.19
CA LEU A 12 1.51 8.28 8.88
C LEU A 12 1.22 9.79 8.89
N PRO A 13 1.53 10.53 7.80
CA PRO A 13 1.33 11.98 7.77
C PRO A 13 -0.13 12.38 7.96
N ALA A 14 -0.38 13.35 8.84
CA ALA A 14 -1.72 13.86 9.15
C ALA A 14 -2.46 14.39 7.90
N ASN A 15 -1.74 15.02 6.96
CA ASN A 15 -2.32 15.50 5.70
C ASN A 15 -2.76 14.37 4.75
N PHE A 16 -2.33 13.14 5.00
CA PHE A 16 -2.83 11.95 4.33
C PHE A 16 -3.98 11.33 5.12
N THR A 17 -3.78 11.05 6.41
CA THR A 17 -4.78 10.33 7.24
C THR A 17 -6.08 11.11 7.39
N ASN A 18 -6.03 12.44 7.55
CA ASN A 18 -7.23 13.29 7.69
C ASN A 18 -8.09 13.34 6.42
N THR A 19 -7.59 12.87 5.27
CA THR A 19 -8.32 12.85 4.01
C THR A 19 -9.02 11.51 3.73
N LEU A 20 -8.76 10.50 4.56
CA LEU A 20 -9.24 9.15 4.34
C LEU A 20 -10.67 8.97 4.84
N SER A 21 -11.50 8.28 4.05
CA SER A 21 -12.78 7.75 4.54
C SER A 21 -12.57 6.52 5.41
N THR A 22 -13.59 6.10 6.16
CA THR A 22 -13.56 4.88 6.99
C THR A 22 -13.14 3.64 6.20
N ILE A 23 -13.65 3.48 4.97
CA ILE A 23 -13.28 2.38 4.07
C ILE A 23 -11.79 2.45 3.72
N GLN A 24 -11.27 3.64 3.44
CA GLN A 24 -9.86 3.81 3.08
C GLN A 24 -8.93 3.60 4.28
N ILE A 25 -9.37 3.98 5.49
CA ILE A 25 -8.66 3.67 6.73
C ILE A 25 -8.56 2.15 6.89
N GLN A 26 -9.66 1.43 6.72
CA GLN A 26 -9.65 -0.04 6.77
C GLN A 26 -8.68 -0.64 5.74
N GLN A 27 -8.70 -0.16 4.49
CA GLN A 27 -7.77 -0.61 3.45
C GLN A 27 -6.30 -0.36 3.82
N VAL A 28 -5.99 0.79 4.45
CA VAL A 28 -4.64 1.07 4.93
C VAL A 28 -4.25 0.08 6.03
N LEU A 29 -5.11 -0.15 7.02
CA LEU A 29 -4.86 -1.09 8.11
C LEU A 29 -4.61 -2.52 7.60
N GLU A 30 -5.47 -3.00 6.71
CA GLU A 30 -5.33 -4.31 6.07
C GLU A 30 -4.03 -4.43 5.28
N ALA A 31 -3.65 -3.39 4.53
CA ALA A 31 -2.39 -3.38 3.78
C ALA A 31 -1.16 -3.48 4.68
N PHE A 32 -1.17 -2.77 5.82
CA PHE A 32 -0.12 -2.90 6.83
C PHE A 32 -0.08 -4.32 7.42
N ALA A 33 -1.23 -4.85 7.86
CA ALA A 33 -1.32 -6.17 8.48
C ALA A 33 -0.87 -7.30 7.53
N HIS A 34 -1.37 -7.31 6.29
CA HIS A 34 -1.00 -8.32 5.31
C HIS A 34 0.48 -8.26 4.95
N LEU A 35 1.02 -7.07 4.71
CA LEU A 35 2.43 -6.93 4.35
C LEU A 35 3.35 -7.29 5.51
N ASP A 36 3.04 -6.84 6.73
CA ASP A 36 3.81 -7.19 7.92
C ASP A 36 3.84 -8.71 8.11
N PHE A 37 2.68 -9.37 8.05
CA PHE A 37 2.56 -10.82 8.17
C PHE A 37 3.34 -11.57 7.09
N VAL A 38 3.09 -11.28 5.81
CA VAL A 38 3.72 -11.98 4.66
C VAL A 38 5.22 -11.72 4.61
N SER A 39 5.65 -10.52 5.02
CA SER A 39 7.08 -10.17 5.06
C SER A 39 7.79 -10.57 6.35
N LYS A 40 7.08 -11.18 7.32
CA LYS A 40 7.62 -11.48 8.66
C LYS A 40 8.23 -10.25 9.34
N GLY A 41 7.56 -9.12 9.24
CA GLY A 41 7.99 -7.84 9.82
C GLY A 41 9.16 -7.16 9.11
N THR A 42 9.56 -7.62 7.93
CA THR A 42 10.71 -7.06 7.20
C THR A 42 10.35 -5.91 6.25
N LYS A 43 9.06 -5.72 5.96
CA LYS A 43 8.58 -4.70 5.03
C LYS A 43 7.41 -3.90 5.59
N ILE A 44 7.35 -2.64 5.18
CA ILE A 44 6.31 -1.68 5.56
C ILE A 44 5.86 -0.97 4.27
N PRO A 45 4.56 -0.69 4.09
CA PRO A 45 4.11 0.04 2.92
C PRO A 45 4.54 1.51 3.01
N LYS A 46 5.09 2.05 1.92
CA LYS A 46 5.46 3.46 1.81
C LYS A 46 4.24 4.30 1.47
N LEU A 47 4.26 5.57 1.86
CA LEU A 47 3.14 6.50 1.63
C LEU A 47 2.65 6.54 0.18
N PHE A 48 3.56 6.57 -0.80
CA PHE A 48 3.16 6.60 -2.22
C PHE A 48 2.47 5.30 -2.66
N GLN A 49 2.83 4.16 -2.05
CA GLN A 49 2.21 2.86 -2.31
C GLN A 49 0.80 2.83 -1.73
N LEU A 50 0.58 3.41 -0.54
CA LEU A 50 -0.75 3.55 0.07
C LEU A 50 -1.66 4.47 -0.75
N LYS A 51 -1.13 5.62 -1.22
CA LYS A 51 -1.88 6.54 -2.09
C LYS A 51 -2.32 5.87 -3.40
N ALA A 52 -1.43 5.07 -3.99
CA ALA A 52 -1.75 4.30 -5.18
C ALA A 52 -2.76 3.19 -4.88
N LEU A 53 -2.57 2.42 -3.81
CA LEU A 53 -3.48 1.36 -3.35
C LEU A 53 -4.92 1.87 -3.24
N ILE A 54 -5.14 2.96 -2.49
CA ILE A 54 -6.47 3.55 -2.30
C ILE A 54 -7.10 3.95 -3.64
N SER A 55 -6.29 4.45 -4.58
CA SER A 55 -6.78 4.85 -5.89
C SER A 55 -7.12 3.67 -6.79
N LEU A 56 -6.29 2.62 -6.77
CA LEU A 56 -6.51 1.39 -7.51
C LEU A 56 -7.75 0.63 -6.99
N LEU A 57 -7.91 0.51 -5.67
CA LEU A 57 -9.08 -0.14 -5.06
C LEU A 57 -10.39 0.61 -5.33
N ALA A 58 -10.31 1.92 -5.56
CA ALA A 58 -11.45 2.74 -5.98
C ALA A 58 -11.71 2.69 -7.51
N GLY A 59 -11.03 1.80 -8.24
CA GLY A 59 -11.19 1.64 -9.69
C GLY A 59 -10.64 2.80 -10.52
N ARG A 60 -9.73 3.62 -9.96
CA ARG A 60 -9.15 4.76 -10.68
C ARG A 60 -7.84 4.38 -11.38
N ASN A 61 -7.59 5.01 -12.52
CA ASN A 61 -6.30 4.95 -13.20
C ASN A 61 -5.25 5.75 -12.42
N VAL A 62 -4.05 5.18 -12.26
CA VAL A 62 -2.94 5.80 -11.52
C VAL A 62 -1.71 5.85 -12.39
N VAL A 63 -1.14 7.05 -12.56
CA VAL A 63 0.21 7.24 -13.10
C VAL A 63 1.15 7.52 -11.94
N LEU A 64 2.14 6.64 -11.74
CA LEU A 64 3.10 6.76 -10.65
C LEU A 64 4.53 6.87 -11.18
N ARG A 65 5.25 7.90 -10.73
CA ARG A 65 6.68 8.07 -10.99
C ARG A 65 7.47 7.83 -9.70
N ALA A 66 8.35 6.84 -9.71
CA ALA A 66 9.24 6.54 -8.59
C ALA A 66 10.57 5.96 -9.06
N ALA A 67 11.65 6.26 -8.34
CA ALA A 67 13.02 5.82 -8.65
C ALA A 67 13.15 4.29 -8.74
N THR A 68 14.25 3.80 -9.32
CA THR A 68 14.65 2.39 -9.24
C THR A 68 14.83 1.98 -7.77
N GLY A 69 14.56 0.71 -7.44
CA GLY A 69 14.63 0.22 -6.05
C GLY A 69 13.59 0.79 -5.07
N SER A 70 12.74 1.74 -5.48
CA SER A 70 11.77 2.39 -4.59
C SER A 70 10.66 1.46 -4.05
N GLY A 71 10.45 0.31 -4.68
CA GLY A 71 9.39 -0.64 -4.33
C GLY A 71 8.14 -0.52 -5.21
N LYS A 72 8.29 -0.17 -6.50
CA LYS A 72 7.17 -0.11 -7.47
C LYS A 72 6.40 -1.41 -7.58
N THR A 73 7.08 -2.55 -7.53
CA THR A 73 6.44 -3.87 -7.59
C THR A 73 5.44 -4.08 -6.47
N LEU A 74 5.76 -3.61 -5.25
CA LEU A 74 4.84 -3.71 -4.12
C LEU A 74 3.58 -2.86 -4.32
N CYS A 75 3.68 -1.75 -5.06
CA CYS A 75 2.55 -0.93 -5.47
C CYS A 75 1.54 -1.69 -6.35
N MET A 76 2.02 -2.66 -7.14
CA MET A 76 1.20 -3.52 -8.01
C MET A 76 0.59 -4.69 -7.24
N ILE A 77 1.30 -5.20 -6.22
CA ILE A 77 0.91 -6.39 -5.46
C ILE A 77 -0.07 -6.05 -4.33
N LEU A 78 0.10 -4.92 -3.64
CA LEU A 78 -0.72 -4.57 -2.48
C LEU A 78 -2.25 -4.63 -2.72
N PRO A 79 -2.80 -4.16 -3.86
CA PRO A 79 -4.23 -4.27 -4.12
C PRO A 79 -4.75 -5.71 -4.12
N LEU A 80 -3.92 -6.68 -4.53
CA LEU A 80 -4.32 -8.09 -4.60
C LEU A 80 -4.48 -8.73 -3.21
N PHE A 81 -3.80 -8.21 -2.18
CA PHE A 81 -4.02 -8.69 -0.82
C PHE A 81 -5.42 -8.33 -0.30
N LEU A 82 -5.99 -7.23 -0.79
CA LEU A 82 -7.30 -6.71 -0.36
C LEU A 82 -8.42 -7.05 -1.36
N SER A 83 -8.11 -7.78 -2.42
CA SER A 83 -9.05 -8.13 -3.48
C SER A 83 -8.80 -9.57 -3.95
N PRO A 84 -9.07 -10.57 -3.08
CA PRO A 84 -8.71 -11.97 -3.34
C PRO A 84 -9.44 -12.59 -4.54
N ASP A 85 -10.52 -11.97 -5.00
CA ASP A 85 -11.33 -12.33 -6.16
C ASP A 85 -10.87 -11.66 -7.47
N LYS A 86 -9.77 -10.90 -7.44
CA LYS A 86 -9.24 -10.16 -8.60
C LYS A 86 -7.90 -10.73 -9.09
N MET A 87 -7.60 -10.44 -10.35
CA MET A 87 -6.34 -10.79 -11.00
C MET A 87 -5.62 -9.51 -11.44
N ALA A 88 -4.29 -9.48 -11.31
CA ALA A 88 -3.46 -8.45 -11.94
C ALA A 88 -2.75 -9.02 -13.18
N ILE A 89 -2.71 -8.22 -14.24
CA ILE A 89 -1.89 -8.47 -15.42
C ILE A 89 -0.81 -7.38 -15.43
N THR A 90 0.45 -7.80 -15.36
CA THR A 90 1.60 -6.89 -15.47
C THR A 90 2.22 -7.07 -16.84
N VAL A 91 2.27 -5.98 -17.61
CA VAL A 91 2.89 -5.95 -18.94
C VAL A 91 4.19 -5.18 -18.83
N THR A 92 5.30 -5.82 -19.21
CA THR A 92 6.63 -5.21 -19.30
C THR A 92 7.13 -5.39 -20.73
N PRO A 93 7.77 -4.38 -21.35
CA PRO A 93 8.49 -4.55 -22.61
C PRO A 93 9.55 -5.67 -22.54
#